data_AF-A0A8T4VV47-F1
#
_entry.id   AF-A0A8T4VV47-F1
#
_cell.length_a   1.000
_cell.length_b   1.000
_cell.length_c   1.000
_cell.angle_alpha   90.00
_cell.angle_beta   90.00
_cell.angle_gamma   90.00
#
_symmetry.space_group_name_H-M   'P 1'
#
loop_
_entity.id
_entity.type
_entity.pdbx_description
1 polymer ?
#
loop_
_entity_poly.entity_id
_entity_poly.type
_entity_poly.pdbx_seq_one_letter_code
_entity_poly.pdbx_strand_id
1 'polypeptide(L)'
;MQGIQKVLFILFIGFVLAVSSIAYNWSPSTGGETPAAMLTLSPAAVTLQEGESARLNLSFTIEGGAPLSTAVSWTIYASGETGMLRSAATINDSGRLTAVYEAPEDVDVRRHNVTIEARTTWLGETFVDRIHCVVIPRLHTTNITVSAGRSTITAGETVTFTATLRGLHDEGWRHLAGQPVSWSFFDAGGSTLQPLSVEKTTTSGAGRATVPFFISDVHRTTEICCLVQVADNLTGEREYAGCHGTASIKVQPETPDMYPVVLIHGWFGSMRHKLRQTWSNITGKLQRHGHTILDFDTEQPGVQYLRYSPGWADHHIPWMAGKVNDAIKQALVENGYSPNQTVDIVTHSMGGLVARFLAEHPGADVDRWNNSWQPGDTGTPWHGDGDPDISIGGRQIDDLFMVGTMNHGVPPNLNQTFLKRLDYIPLPWWACQMQDMVYRSKFLEAMGYRGSDLVDYYAIGSDIGFRIGEPRDFDGDGVAHTTDGLVPAESPYLEGSPLYIVTGEARPDGDADHNSQIAINDDIHQYVIRHLA
;
A
#
# COMPACT_ATOMS: atom_id res chain seq x y z
N MET A 1 -61.19 -70.64 -78.73
CA MET A 1 -60.32 -70.04 -77.70
C MET A 1 -60.15 -68.55 -78.02
N GLN A 2 -61.02 -67.64 -77.54
CA GLN A 2 -61.01 -66.22 -77.96
C GLN A 2 -61.21 -65.18 -76.84
N GLY A 3 -61.31 -65.58 -75.56
CA GLY A 3 -61.52 -64.65 -74.43
C GLY A 3 -60.25 -64.19 -73.72
N ILE A 4 -59.29 -65.08 -73.49
CA ILE A 4 -58.13 -64.84 -72.60
C ILE A 4 -57.09 -63.89 -73.21
N GLN A 5 -56.89 -63.92 -74.52
CA GLN A 5 -55.91 -63.05 -75.20
C GLN A 5 -56.31 -61.56 -75.20
N LYS A 6 -57.61 -61.23 -75.19
CA LYS A 6 -58.07 -59.84 -75.14
C LYS A 6 -57.85 -59.21 -73.75
N VAL A 7 -58.02 -59.99 -72.68
CA VAL A 7 -57.81 -59.51 -71.31
C VAL A 7 -56.32 -59.26 -71.03
N LEU A 8 -55.44 -60.14 -71.51
CA LEU A 8 -53.98 -59.97 -71.39
C LEU A 8 -53.47 -58.73 -72.15
N PHE A 9 -54.04 -58.42 -73.33
CA PHE A 9 -53.64 -57.26 -74.11
C PHE A 9 -54.06 -55.93 -73.44
N ILE A 10 -55.24 -55.89 -72.83
CA ILE A 10 -55.72 -54.71 -72.08
C ILE A 10 -54.88 -54.50 -70.81
N LEU A 11 -54.53 -55.58 -70.09
CA LEU A 11 -53.64 -55.50 -68.92
C LEU A 11 -52.22 -55.04 -69.30
N PHE A 12 -51.69 -55.48 -70.45
CA PHE A 12 -50.39 -55.05 -70.93
C PHE A 12 -50.36 -53.55 -71.28
N ILE A 13 -51.39 -53.04 -71.96
CA ILE A 13 -51.50 -51.61 -72.28
C ILE A 13 -51.67 -50.79 -70.99
N GLY A 14 -52.48 -51.26 -70.03
CA GLY A 14 -52.63 -50.62 -68.72
C GLY A 14 -51.31 -50.55 -67.95
N PHE A 15 -50.51 -51.62 -67.99
CA PHE A 15 -49.19 -51.66 -67.34
C PHE A 15 -48.19 -50.71 -68.02
N VAL A 16 -48.15 -50.65 -69.36
CA VAL A 16 -47.26 -49.73 -70.09
C VAL A 16 -47.62 -48.26 -69.83
N LEU A 17 -48.91 -47.92 -69.74
CA LEU A 17 -49.36 -46.56 -69.42
C LEU A 17 -49.09 -46.16 -67.97
N ALA A 18 -49.18 -47.11 -67.03
CA ALA A 18 -48.83 -46.89 -65.63
C ALA A 18 -47.32 -46.68 -65.46
N VAL A 19 -46.48 -47.50 -66.10
CA VAL A 19 -45.01 -47.36 -66.06
C VAL A 19 -44.56 -46.06 -66.75
N SER A 20 -45.22 -45.65 -67.84
CA SER A 20 -44.90 -44.39 -68.53
C SER A 20 -45.29 -43.15 -67.71
N SER A 21 -46.42 -43.20 -67.00
CA SER A 21 -46.85 -42.12 -66.10
C SER A 21 -45.95 -42.01 -64.86
N ILE A 22 -45.47 -43.14 -64.32
CA ILE A 22 -44.50 -43.16 -63.23
C ILE A 22 -43.16 -42.60 -63.74
N ALA A 23 -42.67 -43.03 -64.90
CA ALA A 23 -41.41 -42.53 -65.47
C ALA A 23 -41.44 -41.03 -65.81
N TYR A 24 -42.59 -40.50 -66.25
CA TYR A 24 -42.75 -39.07 -66.54
C TYR A 24 -42.79 -38.20 -65.27
N ASN A 25 -43.45 -38.67 -64.19
CA ASN A 25 -43.46 -37.99 -62.89
C ASN A 25 -42.17 -38.21 -62.07
N TRP A 26 -41.30 -39.14 -62.48
CA TRP A 26 -39.98 -39.38 -61.89
C TRP A 26 -38.82 -38.86 -62.75
N SER A 27 -39.08 -38.00 -63.74
CA SER A 27 -38.00 -37.17 -64.26
C SER A 27 -37.54 -36.26 -63.12
N PRO A 28 -36.33 -36.43 -62.59
CA PRO A 28 -35.80 -35.49 -61.61
C PRO A 28 -35.79 -34.14 -62.34
N SER A 29 -36.39 -33.11 -61.75
CA SER A 29 -36.01 -31.75 -62.11
C SER A 29 -34.49 -31.73 -61.99
N THR A 30 -33.80 -31.53 -63.11
CA THR A 30 -32.39 -31.13 -63.11
C THR A 30 -32.33 -29.84 -62.31
N GLY A 31 -32.16 -29.96 -60.98
CA GLY A 31 -31.65 -28.86 -60.18
C GLY A 31 -30.30 -28.56 -60.81
N GLY A 32 -30.20 -27.42 -61.50
CA GLY A 32 -28.90 -26.92 -61.89
C GLY A 32 -28.06 -26.92 -60.62
N GLU A 33 -26.89 -27.57 -60.67
CA GLU A 33 -25.88 -27.40 -59.63
C GLU A 33 -25.74 -25.90 -59.40
N THR A 34 -26.06 -25.43 -58.19
CA THR A 34 -25.82 -24.05 -57.81
C THR A 34 -24.31 -23.82 -57.97
N PRO A 35 -23.87 -22.87 -58.81
CA PRO A 35 -22.45 -22.65 -59.01
C PRO A 35 -21.83 -22.27 -57.66
N ALA A 36 -20.79 -22.99 -57.22
CA ALA A 36 -20.12 -22.62 -55.98
C ALA A 36 -19.48 -21.23 -56.15
N ALA A 37 -19.85 -20.28 -55.30
CA ALA A 37 -19.27 -18.94 -55.28
C ALA A 37 -18.41 -18.75 -54.03
N MET A 38 -17.38 -17.91 -54.12
CA MET A 38 -16.48 -17.64 -53.02
C MET A 38 -16.36 -16.13 -52.81
N LEU A 39 -16.70 -15.69 -51.61
CA LEU A 39 -16.43 -14.34 -51.11
C LEU A 39 -15.12 -14.38 -50.34
N THR A 40 -14.18 -13.50 -50.68
CA THR A 40 -12.88 -13.43 -50.02
C THR A 40 -12.55 -11.99 -49.68
N LEU A 41 -12.26 -11.74 -48.41
CA LEU A 41 -11.82 -10.47 -47.86
C LEU A 41 -10.33 -10.56 -47.56
N SER A 42 -9.57 -9.54 -47.95
CA SER A 42 -8.12 -9.50 -47.76
C SER A 42 -7.67 -8.11 -47.27
N PRO A 43 -6.67 -8.05 -46.37
CA PRO A 43 -5.99 -9.18 -45.71
C PRO A 43 -6.91 -9.92 -44.71
N ALA A 44 -6.53 -11.13 -44.27
CA ALA A 44 -7.32 -11.91 -43.30
C ALA A 44 -7.19 -11.38 -41.86
N ALA A 45 -6.10 -10.67 -41.56
CA ALA A 45 -5.89 -9.97 -40.31
C ALA A 45 -5.04 -8.72 -40.53
N VAL A 46 -5.22 -7.71 -39.67
CA VAL A 46 -4.41 -6.49 -39.66
C VAL A 46 -4.18 -6.02 -38.23
N THR A 47 -3.03 -5.39 -37.98
CA THR A 47 -2.75 -4.67 -36.73
C THR A 47 -2.52 -3.21 -37.07
N LEU A 48 -3.21 -2.31 -36.37
CA LEU A 48 -3.20 -0.87 -36.60
C LEU A 48 -2.91 -0.15 -35.28
N GLN A 49 -2.22 0.98 -35.33
CA GLN A 49 -2.27 1.95 -34.24
C GLN A 49 -3.58 2.76 -34.29
N GLU A 50 -3.94 3.40 -33.20
CA GLU A 50 -5.05 4.36 -33.15
C GLU A 50 -4.97 5.40 -34.28
N GLY A 51 -6.13 5.72 -34.86
CA GLY A 51 -6.26 6.66 -35.98
C GLY A 51 -5.66 6.17 -37.31
N GLU A 52 -4.96 5.03 -37.36
CA GLU A 52 -4.48 4.48 -38.62
C GLU A 52 -5.61 3.85 -39.44
N SER A 53 -5.35 3.64 -40.73
CA SER A 53 -6.30 3.02 -41.64
C SER A 53 -5.71 1.83 -42.39
N ALA A 54 -6.56 0.84 -42.65
CA ALA A 54 -6.26 -0.32 -43.46
C ALA A 54 -7.13 -0.35 -44.71
N ARG A 55 -6.50 -0.68 -45.85
CA ARG A 55 -7.23 -0.97 -47.08
C ARG A 55 -7.68 -2.43 -47.09
N LEU A 56 -8.98 -2.64 -47.24
CA LEU A 56 -9.61 -3.95 -47.35
C LEU A 56 -10.02 -4.20 -48.80
N ASN A 57 -9.72 -5.37 -49.35
CA ASN A 57 -10.12 -5.76 -50.69
C ASN A 57 -11.01 -6.99 -50.62
N LEU A 58 -12.22 -6.84 -51.14
CA LEU A 58 -13.21 -7.89 -51.25
C LEU A 58 -13.24 -8.37 -52.71
N SER A 59 -13.21 -9.69 -52.89
CA SER A 59 -13.43 -10.34 -54.19
C SER A 59 -14.57 -11.33 -54.10
N PHE A 60 -15.43 -11.34 -55.12
CA PHE A 60 -16.53 -12.30 -55.22
C PHE A 60 -16.54 -12.94 -56.61
N THR A 61 -16.35 -14.26 -56.66
CA THR A 61 -16.18 -15.02 -57.91
C THR A 61 -16.87 -16.36 -57.85
N ILE A 62 -17.37 -16.84 -58.99
CA ILE A 62 -17.81 -18.24 -59.17
C ILE A 62 -16.57 -19.14 -59.31
N GLU A 63 -16.65 -20.37 -58.83
CA GLU A 63 -15.68 -21.44 -59.05
C GLU A 63 -15.42 -21.61 -60.56
N GLY A 64 -14.21 -21.26 -61.02
CA GLY A 64 -13.87 -21.08 -62.44
C GLY A 64 -13.44 -19.64 -62.83
N GLY A 65 -13.55 -18.66 -61.92
CA GLY A 65 -12.90 -17.35 -62.01
C GLY A 65 -13.74 -16.20 -62.58
N ALA A 66 -15.02 -16.42 -62.89
CA ALA A 66 -15.90 -15.36 -63.38
C ALA A 66 -16.29 -14.39 -62.24
N PRO A 67 -16.15 -13.06 -62.44
CA PRO A 67 -16.47 -12.06 -61.42
C PRO A 67 -17.98 -11.91 -61.19
N LEU A 68 -18.38 -11.62 -59.95
CA LEU A 68 -19.76 -11.37 -59.55
C LEU A 68 -19.95 -9.95 -59.01
N SER A 69 -20.96 -9.25 -59.53
CA SER A 69 -21.39 -7.91 -59.10
C SER A 69 -22.65 -8.04 -58.25
N THR A 70 -22.60 -7.57 -57.01
CA THR A 70 -23.71 -7.68 -56.04
C THR A 70 -23.55 -6.64 -54.92
N ALA A 71 -24.66 -6.34 -54.22
CA ALA A 71 -24.61 -5.48 -53.05
C ALA A 71 -23.88 -6.16 -51.89
N VAL A 72 -23.15 -5.37 -51.11
CA VAL A 72 -22.47 -5.84 -49.89
C VAL A 72 -23.02 -5.10 -48.68
N SER A 73 -23.23 -5.81 -47.58
CA SER A 73 -23.46 -5.24 -46.27
C SER A 73 -22.24 -5.49 -45.38
N TRP A 74 -21.91 -4.49 -44.57
CA TRP A 74 -20.76 -4.54 -43.67
C TRP A 74 -21.25 -4.44 -42.22
N THR A 75 -20.70 -5.28 -41.35
CA THR A 75 -20.92 -5.18 -39.90
C THR A 75 -19.58 -5.15 -39.19
N ILE A 76 -19.43 -4.26 -38.22
CA ILE A 76 -18.22 -4.14 -37.39
C ILE A 76 -18.57 -4.51 -35.95
N TYR A 77 -17.77 -5.37 -35.34
CA TYR A 77 -17.94 -5.87 -33.99
C TYR A 77 -16.73 -5.51 -33.14
N ALA A 78 -16.96 -4.88 -31.98
CA ALA A 78 -15.96 -4.61 -30.95
C ALA A 78 -16.64 -4.54 -29.57
N SER A 79 -15.88 -4.65 -28.49
CA SER A 79 -16.37 -4.43 -27.12
C SER A 79 -16.50 -2.94 -26.74
N GLY A 80 -15.97 -2.04 -27.58
CA GLY A 80 -15.96 -0.59 -27.40
C GLY A 80 -16.12 0.11 -28.75
N GLU A 81 -15.46 1.24 -28.95
CA GLU A 81 -15.51 1.96 -30.23
C GLU A 81 -15.06 1.08 -31.39
N THR A 82 -15.82 1.07 -32.47
CA THR A 82 -15.59 0.17 -33.61
C THR A 82 -14.69 0.79 -34.68
N GLY A 83 -14.46 2.10 -34.64
CA GLY A 83 -13.87 2.86 -35.75
C GLY A 83 -14.89 3.10 -36.87
N MET A 84 -14.41 3.38 -38.08
CA MET A 84 -15.27 3.69 -39.22
C MET A 84 -14.85 2.94 -40.48
N LEU A 85 -15.82 2.44 -41.25
CA LEU A 85 -15.56 1.81 -42.55
C LEU A 85 -16.13 2.66 -43.69
N ARG A 86 -15.27 3.05 -44.62
CA ARG A 86 -15.64 3.72 -45.86
C ARG A 86 -15.61 2.74 -47.02
N SER A 87 -16.76 2.47 -47.63
CA SER A 87 -16.90 1.53 -48.74
C SER A 87 -17.98 1.97 -49.72
N ALA A 88 -17.87 1.58 -50.99
CA ALA A 88 -19.01 1.57 -51.89
C ALA A 88 -20.00 0.44 -51.50
N ALA A 89 -21.27 0.58 -51.89
CA ALA A 89 -22.34 -0.35 -51.52
C ALA A 89 -22.39 -1.62 -52.38
N THR A 90 -21.68 -1.65 -53.51
CA THR A 90 -21.73 -2.74 -54.49
C THR A 90 -20.33 -3.17 -54.92
N ILE A 91 -20.16 -4.48 -55.09
CA ILE A 91 -19.00 -5.07 -55.76
C ILE A 91 -19.09 -4.69 -57.25
N ASN A 92 -17.98 -4.25 -57.85
CA ASN A 92 -17.98 -3.78 -59.23
C ASN A 92 -18.08 -4.95 -60.23
N ASP A 93 -18.20 -4.63 -61.53
CA ASP A 93 -18.35 -5.62 -62.60
C ASP A 93 -17.10 -6.51 -62.80
N SER A 94 -15.95 -6.13 -62.21
CA SER A 94 -14.75 -6.97 -62.14
C SER A 94 -14.72 -7.90 -60.91
N GLY A 95 -15.82 -7.97 -60.14
CA GLY A 95 -15.96 -8.82 -58.96
C GLY A 95 -15.13 -8.33 -57.78
N ARG A 96 -14.80 -7.03 -57.74
CA ARG A 96 -13.91 -6.43 -56.75
C ARG A 96 -14.54 -5.22 -56.06
N LEU A 97 -14.18 -5.03 -54.80
CA LEU A 97 -14.51 -3.84 -54.03
C LEU A 97 -13.33 -3.50 -53.10
N THR A 98 -12.98 -2.22 -53.04
CA THR A 98 -12.06 -1.71 -52.01
C THR A 98 -12.87 -0.97 -50.96
N ALA A 99 -12.62 -1.28 -49.69
CA ALA A 99 -13.03 -0.51 -48.54
C ALA A 99 -11.81 0.01 -47.78
N VAL A 100 -11.98 1.07 -47.00
CA VAL A 100 -10.97 1.59 -46.07
C VAL A 100 -11.56 1.55 -44.67
N TYR A 101 -10.90 0.83 -43.78
CA TYR A 101 -11.21 0.84 -42.35
C TYR A 101 -10.31 1.86 -41.66
N GLU A 102 -10.89 2.76 -40.90
CA GLU A 102 -10.24 3.73 -40.01
C GLU A 102 -10.43 3.22 -38.58
N ALA A 103 -9.33 2.96 -37.87
CA ALA A 103 -9.36 2.54 -36.46
C ALA A 103 -9.95 3.65 -35.57
N PRO A 104 -10.47 3.34 -34.38
CA PRO A 104 -10.79 4.36 -33.38
C PRO A 104 -9.61 5.31 -33.14
N GLU A 105 -9.92 6.56 -32.83
CA GLU A 105 -8.91 7.58 -32.52
C GLU A 105 -8.26 7.36 -31.14
N ASP A 106 -8.89 6.55 -30.28
CA ASP A 106 -8.47 6.30 -28.89
C ASP A 106 -8.92 4.89 -28.46
N VAL A 107 -8.00 4.09 -27.89
CA VAL A 107 -8.26 2.79 -27.26
C VAL A 107 -7.54 2.65 -25.90
N ASP A 108 -8.32 2.65 -24.82
CA ASP A 108 -7.82 2.50 -23.45
C ASP A 108 -7.30 1.08 -23.07
N VAL A 109 -7.01 0.22 -24.06
CA VAL A 109 -6.58 -1.17 -23.86
C VAL A 109 -5.42 -1.54 -24.76
N ARG A 110 -4.46 -2.34 -24.25
CA ARG A 110 -3.27 -2.75 -25.02
C ARG A 110 -3.59 -3.45 -26.35
N ARG A 111 -4.74 -4.11 -26.44
CA ARG A 111 -5.19 -4.84 -27.63
C ARG A 111 -6.70 -4.73 -27.74
N HIS A 112 -7.17 -3.88 -28.64
CA HIS A 112 -8.57 -3.72 -28.95
C HIS A 112 -8.93 -4.55 -30.18
N ASN A 113 -9.72 -5.60 -29.98
CA ASN A 113 -10.08 -6.52 -31.06
C ASN A 113 -11.33 -6.03 -31.78
N VAL A 114 -11.21 -5.85 -33.10
CA VAL A 114 -12.31 -5.48 -33.99
C VAL A 114 -12.48 -6.55 -35.06
N THR A 115 -13.71 -7.01 -35.29
CA THR A 115 -14.04 -7.94 -36.38
C THR A 115 -14.89 -7.22 -37.40
N ILE A 116 -14.47 -7.22 -38.67
CA ILE A 116 -15.24 -6.63 -39.77
C ILE A 116 -15.76 -7.77 -40.64
N GLU A 117 -17.07 -7.87 -40.75
CA GLU A 117 -17.78 -8.87 -41.54
C GLU A 117 -18.30 -8.25 -42.84
N ALA A 118 -17.94 -8.83 -43.97
CA ALA A 118 -18.54 -8.56 -45.27
C ALA A 118 -19.59 -9.63 -45.56
N ARG A 119 -20.80 -9.23 -45.95
CA ARG A 119 -21.89 -10.13 -46.28
C ARG A 119 -22.50 -9.77 -47.64
N THR A 120 -22.76 -10.77 -48.45
CA THR A 120 -23.54 -10.60 -49.69
C THR A 120 -24.50 -11.77 -49.90
N THR A 121 -25.55 -11.53 -50.68
CA THR A 121 -26.51 -12.56 -51.07
C THR A 121 -26.50 -12.70 -52.59
N TRP A 122 -26.37 -13.93 -53.07
CA TRP A 122 -26.39 -14.25 -54.49
C TRP A 122 -27.17 -15.54 -54.71
N LEU A 123 -28.13 -15.52 -55.65
CA LEU A 123 -29.07 -16.63 -55.92
C LEU A 123 -29.78 -17.20 -54.67
N GLY A 124 -30.04 -16.35 -53.66
CA GLY A 124 -30.70 -16.75 -52.42
C GLY A 124 -29.77 -17.35 -51.36
N GLU A 125 -28.50 -17.57 -51.67
CA GLU A 125 -27.47 -18.00 -50.72
C GLU A 125 -26.71 -16.79 -50.15
N THR A 126 -26.31 -16.88 -48.88
CA THR A 126 -25.58 -15.81 -48.19
C THR A 126 -24.12 -16.20 -48.01
N PHE A 127 -23.23 -15.34 -48.50
CA PHE A 127 -21.79 -15.49 -48.37
C PHE A 127 -21.27 -14.48 -47.35
N VAL A 128 -20.39 -14.94 -46.47
CA VAL A 128 -19.82 -14.14 -45.38
C VAL A 128 -18.33 -14.40 -45.33
N ASP A 129 -17.55 -13.32 -45.22
CA ASP A 129 -16.14 -13.41 -44.88
C ASP A 129 -15.78 -12.33 -43.85
N ARG A 130 -14.73 -12.57 -43.08
CA ARG A 130 -14.36 -11.76 -41.92
C ARG A 130 -12.87 -11.44 -41.92
N ILE A 131 -12.55 -10.22 -41.49
CA ILE A 131 -11.21 -9.81 -41.12
C ILE A 131 -11.17 -9.54 -39.62
N HIS A 132 -10.07 -9.96 -38.98
CA HIS A 132 -9.76 -9.63 -37.60
C HIS A 132 -8.72 -8.52 -37.53
N CYS A 133 -9.12 -7.38 -37.00
CA CYS A 133 -8.26 -6.23 -36.74
C CYS A 133 -7.89 -6.19 -35.26
N VAL A 134 -6.62 -5.91 -34.95
CA VAL A 134 -6.18 -5.56 -33.61
C VAL A 134 -5.72 -4.11 -33.64
N VAL A 135 -6.43 -3.23 -32.94
CA VAL A 135 -6.01 -1.86 -32.73
C VAL A 135 -5.18 -1.80 -31.45
N ILE A 136 -4.01 -1.17 -31.51
CA ILE A 136 -3.11 -0.98 -30.36
C ILE A 136 -2.97 0.52 -30.07
N PRO A 137 -2.80 0.90 -28.79
CA PRO A 137 -2.72 2.30 -28.43
C PRO A 137 -1.40 2.94 -28.85
N ARG A 138 -1.43 4.26 -29.07
CA ARG A 138 -0.26 5.06 -29.40
C ARG A 138 0.47 5.46 -28.12
N LEU A 139 1.27 4.54 -27.59
CA LEU A 139 2.02 4.76 -26.35
C LEU A 139 3.15 5.78 -26.51
N HIS A 140 3.04 6.90 -25.78
CA HIS A 140 4.12 7.86 -25.61
C HIS A 140 5.21 7.31 -24.69
N THR A 141 6.48 7.52 -25.07
CA THR A 141 7.62 7.09 -24.27
C THR A 141 7.68 7.85 -22.95
N THR A 142 7.95 7.14 -21.87
CA THR A 142 8.22 7.74 -20.55
C THR A 142 9.65 7.46 -20.10
N ASN A 143 10.11 8.29 -19.17
CA ASN A 143 11.37 8.12 -18.48
C ASN A 143 11.21 8.51 -17.01
N ILE A 144 11.74 7.70 -16.12
CA ILE A 144 11.76 7.97 -14.69
C ILE A 144 13.21 7.96 -14.20
N THR A 145 13.59 9.05 -13.55
CA THR A 145 14.91 9.16 -12.90
C THR A 145 14.72 9.05 -11.40
N VAL A 146 15.57 8.27 -10.73
CA VAL A 146 15.48 8.00 -9.30
C VAL A 146 16.78 8.44 -8.64
N SER A 147 16.67 9.05 -7.47
CA SER A 147 17.80 9.49 -6.67
C SER A 147 17.49 9.35 -5.18
N ALA A 148 18.51 9.10 -4.37
CA ALA A 148 18.44 9.18 -2.92
C ALA A 148 19.03 10.51 -2.45
N GLY A 149 18.49 11.10 -1.38
CA GLY A 149 19.04 12.33 -0.79
C GLY A 149 20.47 12.16 -0.26
N ARG A 150 20.88 10.93 0.07
CA ARG A 150 22.22 10.53 0.51
C ARG A 150 22.57 9.19 -0.14
N SER A 151 23.85 8.98 -0.47
CA SER A 151 24.36 7.70 -0.98
C SER A 151 24.77 6.73 0.14
N THR A 152 24.94 7.24 1.36
CA THR A 152 25.32 6.45 2.53
C THR A 152 24.63 7.00 3.77
N ILE A 153 24.06 6.08 4.54
CA ILE A 153 23.41 6.33 5.83
C ILE A 153 23.88 5.29 6.85
N THR A 154 23.70 5.60 8.12
CA THR A 154 23.71 4.61 9.20
C THR A 154 22.30 4.02 9.32
N ALA A 155 22.19 2.75 9.72
CA ALA A 155 20.92 2.15 10.13
C ALA A 155 20.28 3.01 11.24
N GLY A 156 18.95 3.14 11.24
CA GLY A 156 18.23 4.10 12.06
C GLY A 156 18.04 5.49 11.46
N GLU A 157 18.89 5.91 10.52
CA GLU A 157 18.64 7.15 9.78
C GLU A 157 17.57 6.96 8.69
N THR A 158 16.67 7.93 8.56
CA THR A 158 15.76 7.98 7.40
C THR A 158 16.40 8.70 6.21
N VAL A 159 16.32 8.12 5.02
CA VAL A 159 16.67 8.79 3.75
C VAL A 159 15.45 8.95 2.84
N THR A 160 15.31 10.10 2.20
CA THR A 160 14.25 10.30 1.19
C THR A 160 14.74 9.92 -0.20
N PHE A 161 14.02 9.03 -0.86
CA PHE A 161 14.15 8.77 -2.29
C PHE A 161 13.21 9.69 -3.09
N THR A 162 13.67 10.18 -4.23
CA THR A 162 12.91 11.02 -5.16
C THR A 162 12.93 10.41 -6.54
N ALA A 163 11.75 10.27 -7.14
CA ALA A 163 11.56 9.88 -8.52
C ALA A 163 10.99 11.05 -9.31
N THR A 164 11.54 11.32 -10.49
CA THR A 164 11.04 12.33 -11.43
C THR A 164 10.63 11.66 -12.72
N LEU A 165 9.33 11.68 -13.00
CA LEU A 165 8.70 11.10 -14.18
C LEU A 165 8.47 12.15 -15.26
N ARG A 166 8.84 11.79 -16.50
CA ARG A 166 8.60 12.60 -17.69
C ARG A 166 8.05 11.74 -18.83
N GLY A 167 7.19 12.34 -19.65
CA GLY A 167 6.68 11.78 -20.90
C GLY A 167 7.25 12.55 -22.10
N LEU A 168 7.44 11.87 -23.23
CA LEU A 168 7.89 12.49 -24.47
C LEU A 168 6.70 12.98 -25.29
N HIS A 169 6.63 14.30 -25.49
CA HIS A 169 5.68 14.97 -26.36
C HIS A 169 6.38 15.46 -27.63
N ASP A 170 5.59 15.94 -28.60
CA ASP A 170 6.10 16.47 -29.87
C ASP A 170 7.06 17.66 -29.66
N GLU A 171 6.85 18.44 -28.61
CA GLU A 171 7.71 19.57 -28.20
C GLU A 171 8.85 19.18 -27.25
N GLY A 172 8.96 17.89 -26.89
CA GLY A 172 9.99 17.36 -26.00
C GLY A 172 9.46 16.79 -24.68
N TRP A 173 10.37 16.59 -23.73
CA TRP A 173 10.06 15.97 -22.44
C TRP A 173 9.28 16.90 -21.51
N ARG A 174 8.15 16.43 -20.99
CA ARG A 174 7.33 17.14 -20.00
C ARG A 174 7.10 16.29 -18.75
N HIS A 175 6.88 16.96 -17.62
CA HIS A 175 6.59 16.29 -16.36
C HIS A 175 5.17 15.70 -16.36
N LEU A 176 5.03 14.47 -15.86
CA LEU A 176 3.73 13.80 -15.74
C LEU A 176 3.26 13.81 -14.29
N ALA A 177 2.15 14.47 -14.04
CA ALA A 177 1.53 14.59 -12.71
C ALA A 177 0.44 13.53 -12.51
N GLY A 178 0.11 13.24 -11.25
CA GLY A 178 -1.00 12.34 -10.89
C GLY A 178 -0.74 10.87 -11.21
N GLN A 179 0.44 10.52 -11.69
CA GLN A 179 0.80 9.15 -12.06
C GLN A 179 1.15 8.32 -10.81
N PRO A 180 0.60 7.11 -10.66
CA PRO A 180 0.96 6.20 -9.58
C PRO A 180 2.38 5.66 -9.78
N VAL A 181 3.13 5.57 -8.70
CA VAL A 181 4.51 5.10 -8.65
C VAL A 181 4.63 4.04 -7.58
N SER A 182 5.15 2.86 -7.96
CA SER A 182 5.47 1.77 -7.04
C SER A 182 6.96 1.79 -6.74
N TRP A 183 7.31 1.66 -5.45
CA TRP A 183 8.67 1.57 -4.96
C TRP A 183 8.88 0.19 -4.36
N SER A 184 10.02 -0.43 -4.62
CA SER A 184 10.38 -1.72 -4.02
C SER A 184 11.82 -1.66 -3.56
N PHE A 185 12.02 -1.92 -2.27
CA PHE A 185 13.33 -1.89 -1.64
C PHE A 185 13.83 -3.30 -1.41
N PHE A 186 15.12 -3.51 -1.67
CA PHE A 186 15.78 -4.80 -1.55
C PHE A 186 17.12 -4.67 -0.86
N ASP A 187 17.45 -5.63 0.00
CA ASP A 187 18.82 -5.90 0.42
C ASP A 187 19.56 -6.62 -0.73
N ALA A 188 20.63 -5.97 -1.22
CA ALA A 188 21.51 -6.45 -2.29
C ALA A 188 22.89 -6.92 -1.78
N GLY A 189 23.07 -7.08 -0.48
CA GLY A 189 24.31 -7.53 0.16
C GLY A 189 24.60 -9.04 0.01
N GLY A 190 23.66 -9.81 -0.52
CA GLY A 190 23.76 -11.25 -0.78
C GLY A 190 23.84 -11.62 -2.27
N SER A 191 23.84 -12.92 -2.58
CA SER A 191 23.76 -13.42 -3.96
C SER A 191 22.38 -13.27 -4.60
N THR A 192 21.34 -12.99 -3.80
CA THR A 192 19.96 -12.81 -4.21
C THR A 192 19.40 -11.57 -3.54
N LEU A 193 18.60 -10.79 -4.28
CA LEU A 193 17.87 -9.65 -3.72
C LEU A 193 16.84 -10.15 -2.69
N GLN A 194 16.94 -9.68 -1.45
CA GLN A 194 15.93 -9.95 -0.42
C GLN A 194 14.95 -8.77 -0.36
N PRO A 195 13.63 -8.99 -0.53
CA PRO A 195 12.66 -7.91 -0.45
C PRO A 195 12.58 -7.36 0.98
N LEU A 196 12.54 -6.03 1.11
CA LEU A 196 12.40 -5.33 2.38
C LEU A 196 11.02 -4.70 2.53
N SER A 197 10.64 -3.83 1.59
CA SER A 197 9.37 -3.13 1.63
C SER A 197 8.88 -2.72 0.24
N VAL A 198 7.58 -2.47 0.13
CA VAL A 198 6.92 -2.00 -1.09
C VAL A 198 6.00 -0.85 -0.74
N GLU A 199 6.23 0.29 -1.38
CA GLU A 199 5.47 1.52 -1.15
C GLU A 199 4.79 2.03 -2.42
N LYS A 200 3.71 2.78 -2.26
CA LYS A 200 3.01 3.42 -3.37
C LYS A 200 2.83 4.91 -3.12
N THR A 201 3.12 5.70 -4.13
CA THR A 201 2.96 7.15 -4.09
C THR A 201 2.40 7.67 -5.41
N THR A 202 2.10 8.96 -5.47
CA THR A 202 1.64 9.62 -6.69
C THR A 202 2.55 10.81 -7.02
N THR A 203 2.82 11.03 -8.30
CA THR A 203 3.60 12.19 -8.76
C THR A 203 2.84 13.51 -8.56
N SER A 204 3.54 14.52 -8.06
CA SER A 204 3.08 15.91 -7.95
C SER A 204 2.96 16.61 -9.30
N GLY A 205 2.50 17.86 -9.31
CA GLY A 205 2.45 18.73 -10.51
C GLY A 205 3.81 18.90 -11.23
N ALA A 206 4.92 18.73 -10.51
CA ALA A 206 6.28 18.75 -11.07
C ALA A 206 6.75 17.37 -11.56
N GLY A 207 5.86 16.38 -11.64
CA GLY A 207 6.18 14.99 -11.97
C GLY A 207 7.10 14.31 -10.95
N ARG A 208 7.12 14.80 -9.71
CA ARG A 208 7.97 14.29 -8.63
C ARG A 208 7.17 13.46 -7.64
N ALA A 209 7.68 12.30 -7.28
CA ALA A 209 7.20 11.48 -6.18
C ALA A 209 8.35 11.23 -5.20
N THR A 210 8.04 11.17 -3.90
CA THR A 210 9.05 10.95 -2.85
C THR A 210 8.58 9.91 -1.85
N VAL A 211 9.50 9.08 -1.37
CA VAL A 211 9.23 8.09 -0.33
C VAL A 211 10.37 8.09 0.69
N PRO A 212 10.09 8.10 2.01
CA PRO A 212 11.12 7.83 3.01
C PRO A 212 11.49 6.35 2.99
N PHE A 213 12.76 6.05 3.23
CA PHE A 213 13.25 4.70 3.48
C PHE A 213 13.94 4.67 4.84
N PHE A 214 13.61 3.65 5.62
CA PHE A 214 14.10 3.40 6.97
C PHE A 214 14.41 1.91 7.11
N ILE A 215 15.46 1.61 7.85
CA ILE A 215 15.82 0.27 8.32
C ILE A 215 16.53 0.48 9.65
N SER A 216 16.03 -0.15 10.73
CA SER A 216 16.54 0.06 12.09
C SER A 216 17.96 -0.50 12.24
N ASP A 217 18.18 -1.78 11.95
CA ASP A 217 19.51 -2.40 12.11
C ASP A 217 20.02 -3.15 10.84
N VAL A 218 21.35 -3.16 10.67
CA VAL A 218 22.08 -4.04 9.78
C VAL A 218 23.35 -4.57 10.45
N HIS A 219 23.57 -5.88 10.45
CA HIS A 219 24.78 -6.47 11.07
C HIS A 219 26.11 -6.19 10.36
N ARG A 220 26.07 -5.68 9.12
CA ARG A 220 27.23 -5.28 8.32
C ARG A 220 26.81 -4.23 7.31
N THR A 221 27.77 -3.51 6.75
CA THR A 221 27.47 -2.56 5.68
C THR A 221 26.79 -3.27 4.51
N THR A 222 25.57 -2.83 4.19
CA THR A 222 24.68 -3.46 3.24
C THR A 222 24.30 -2.49 2.13
N GLU A 223 24.21 -2.97 0.89
CA GLU A 223 23.70 -2.17 -0.22
C GLU A 223 22.18 -2.36 -0.31
N ILE A 224 21.44 -1.25 -0.28
CA ILE A 224 20.00 -1.25 -0.48
C ILE A 224 19.72 -0.74 -1.89
N CYS A 225 19.00 -1.53 -2.67
CA CYS A 225 18.54 -1.19 -4.00
C CYS A 225 17.06 -0.80 -3.97
N CYS A 226 16.74 0.36 -4.51
CA CYS A 226 15.38 0.82 -4.74
C CYS A 226 15.04 0.67 -6.23
N LEU A 227 14.01 -0.11 -6.54
CA LEU A 227 13.40 -0.19 -7.85
C LEU A 227 12.10 0.62 -7.85
N VAL A 228 11.98 1.51 -8.82
CA VAL A 228 10.78 2.34 -9.03
C VAL A 228 10.13 1.94 -10.33
N GLN A 229 8.82 1.73 -10.30
CA GLN A 229 8.05 1.29 -11.46
C GLN A 229 6.80 2.16 -11.65
N VAL A 230 6.55 2.52 -12.89
CA VAL A 230 5.31 3.15 -13.37
C VAL A 230 4.74 2.21 -14.43
N ALA A 231 3.51 1.76 -14.22
CA ALA A 231 2.81 0.94 -15.20
C ALA A 231 2.39 1.77 -16.41
N ASP A 232 1.94 1.12 -17.50
CA ASP A 232 1.30 1.83 -18.59
C ASP A 232 0.10 2.63 -18.08
N ASN A 233 -0.03 3.87 -18.54
CA ASN A 233 -1.26 4.64 -18.40
C ASN A 233 -1.96 4.63 -19.75
N LEU A 234 -3.04 3.87 -19.88
CA LEU A 234 -3.84 3.74 -21.09
C LEU A 234 -5.14 4.53 -20.97
N THR A 235 -5.13 5.67 -20.29
CA THR A 235 -6.35 6.45 -20.07
C THR A 235 -6.11 7.93 -20.28
N GLY A 236 -7.12 8.62 -20.80
CA GLY A 236 -7.11 10.06 -21.06
C GLY A 236 -6.67 10.38 -22.49
N GLU A 237 -6.42 11.66 -22.79
CA GLU A 237 -6.12 12.07 -24.18
C GLU A 237 -4.78 11.55 -24.75
N ARG A 238 -3.93 10.95 -23.92
CA ARG A 238 -2.63 10.40 -24.32
C ARG A 238 -2.25 9.23 -23.44
N GLU A 239 -1.89 8.13 -24.07
CA GLU A 239 -1.41 6.94 -23.40
C GLU A 239 0.10 7.01 -23.23
N TYR A 240 0.60 6.49 -22.11
CA TYR A 240 2.01 6.46 -21.78
C TYR A 240 2.45 5.02 -21.54
N ALA A 241 3.56 4.63 -22.16
CA ALA A 241 4.23 3.38 -21.83
C ALA A 241 4.73 3.43 -20.38
N GLY A 242 4.70 2.30 -19.69
CA GLY A 242 5.34 2.17 -18.39
C GLY A 242 6.86 2.29 -18.48
N CYS A 243 7.48 2.68 -17.38
CA CYS A 243 8.94 2.75 -17.25
C CYS A 243 9.38 2.34 -15.84
N HIS A 244 10.68 2.14 -15.69
CA HIS A 244 11.29 1.85 -14.41
C HIS A 244 12.63 2.57 -14.27
N GLY A 245 13.05 2.77 -13.02
CA GLY A 245 14.35 3.33 -12.68
C GLY A 245 14.84 2.75 -11.36
N THR A 246 16.14 2.87 -11.10
CA THR A 246 16.74 2.34 -9.87
C THR A 246 17.65 3.37 -9.23
N ALA A 247 17.83 3.25 -7.92
CA ALA A 247 18.86 3.94 -7.14
C ALA A 247 19.34 3.03 -6.02
N SER A 248 20.60 3.14 -5.64
CA SER A 248 21.17 2.39 -4.51
C SER A 248 21.75 3.30 -3.46
N ILE A 249 21.73 2.84 -2.21
CA ILE A 249 22.43 3.45 -1.07
C ILE A 249 23.22 2.38 -0.33
N LYS A 250 24.18 2.80 0.48
CA LYS A 250 24.84 1.94 1.47
C LYS A 250 24.31 2.27 2.86
N VAL A 251 23.95 1.25 3.61
CA VAL A 251 23.55 1.36 5.02
C VAL A 251 24.65 0.74 5.87
N GLN A 252 25.16 1.49 6.84
CA GLN A 252 26.18 1.04 7.78
C GLN A 252 25.52 0.63 9.10
N PRO A 253 26.05 -0.38 9.81
CA PRO A 253 25.61 -0.68 11.17
C PRO A 253 25.76 0.55 12.06
N GLU A 254 24.84 0.73 13.00
CA GLU A 254 25.01 1.69 14.07
C GLU A 254 26.07 1.23 15.09
N THR A 255 26.52 2.16 15.92
CA THR A 255 27.31 1.86 17.11
C THR A 255 26.68 2.52 18.33
N PRO A 256 26.84 1.97 19.54
CA PRO A 256 26.16 2.47 20.74
C PRO A 256 26.31 3.98 21.03
N ASP A 257 27.36 4.62 20.54
CA ASP A 257 27.65 6.04 20.74
C ASP A 257 27.08 6.98 19.65
N MET A 258 26.45 6.45 18.59
CA MET A 258 25.97 7.27 17.47
C MET A 258 24.71 8.06 17.80
N TYR A 259 23.74 7.44 18.46
CA TYR A 259 22.46 8.06 18.80
C TYR A 259 22.36 8.31 20.30
N PRO A 260 22.08 9.55 20.74
CA PRO A 260 21.88 9.81 22.15
C PRO A 260 20.53 9.25 22.59
N VAL A 261 20.53 8.46 23.66
CA VAL A 261 19.34 7.85 24.25
C VAL A 261 18.60 8.87 25.10
N VAL A 262 17.31 9.05 24.80
CA VAL A 262 16.38 9.92 25.51
C VAL A 262 15.55 9.10 26.52
N LEU A 263 15.57 9.51 27.79
CA LEU A 263 14.81 8.85 28.86
C LEU A 263 13.55 9.67 29.20
N ILE A 264 12.36 9.11 28.95
CA ILE A 264 11.06 9.79 29.16
C ILE A 264 10.25 9.09 30.26
N HIS A 265 9.92 9.83 31.31
CA HIS A 265 9.23 9.31 32.49
C HIS A 265 7.69 9.28 32.36
N GLY A 266 7.03 8.48 33.21
CA GLY A 266 5.57 8.49 33.37
C GLY A 266 5.03 9.71 34.15
N TRP A 267 3.72 9.77 34.37
CA TRP A 267 3.02 10.93 34.97
C TRP A 267 3.69 11.54 36.21
N PHE A 268 3.96 10.75 37.25
CA PHE A 268 4.53 11.25 38.51
C PHE A 268 6.06 11.39 38.47
N GLY A 269 6.70 11.23 37.31
CA GLY A 269 8.14 11.15 37.15
C GLY A 269 8.94 12.42 37.47
N SER A 270 8.25 13.55 37.69
CA SER A 270 8.85 14.82 38.11
C SER A 270 8.73 15.10 39.62
N MET A 271 8.01 14.28 40.41
CA MET A 271 7.78 14.51 41.85
C MET A 271 8.79 13.78 42.78
N ARG A 272 9.91 14.46 43.12
CA ARG A 272 10.88 14.19 44.22
C ARG A 272 11.74 12.89 44.17
N HIS A 273 12.88 12.96 44.88
CA HIS A 273 14.03 12.05 45.11
C HIS A 273 13.96 10.53 44.79
N LYS A 274 12.80 9.86 44.80
CA LYS A 274 12.69 8.42 44.51
C LYS A 274 13.04 8.10 43.04
N LEU A 275 12.84 9.04 42.12
CA LEU A 275 13.06 8.88 40.67
C LEU A 275 14.53 8.97 40.21
N ARG A 276 15.39 9.66 40.96
CA ARG A 276 16.84 9.57 40.72
C ARG A 276 17.32 8.12 40.87
N GLN A 277 16.77 7.38 41.84
CA GLN A 277 17.07 5.95 41.98
C GLN A 277 16.46 5.12 40.85
N THR A 278 15.23 5.42 40.43
CA THR A 278 14.54 4.75 39.31
C THR A 278 15.37 4.75 38.03
N TRP A 279 15.80 5.91 37.52
CA TRP A 279 16.53 5.94 36.26
C TRP A 279 18.04 5.69 36.41
N SER A 280 18.62 5.86 37.60
CA SER A 280 20.07 5.70 37.81
C SER A 280 20.61 4.33 37.39
N ASN A 281 19.83 3.27 37.62
CA ASN A 281 20.29 1.91 37.35
C ASN A 281 20.38 1.63 35.85
N ILE A 282 19.34 1.96 35.07
CA ILE A 282 19.40 1.80 33.62
C ILE A 282 20.39 2.76 32.98
N THR A 283 20.43 4.04 33.40
CA THR A 283 21.43 5.02 32.94
C THR A 283 22.85 4.50 33.10
N GLY A 284 23.20 4.01 34.30
CA GLY A 284 24.54 3.47 34.55
C GLY A 284 24.84 2.16 33.84
N LYS A 285 23.83 1.39 33.41
CA LYS A 285 24.03 0.21 32.55
C LYS A 285 24.25 0.65 31.10
N LEU A 286 23.39 1.49 30.54
CA LEU A 286 23.52 2.03 29.18
C LEU A 286 24.89 2.67 28.95
N GLN A 287 25.34 3.53 29.86
CA GLN A 287 26.66 4.15 29.80
C GLN A 287 27.82 3.14 29.86
N ARG A 288 27.69 2.06 30.65
CA ARG A 288 28.70 0.98 30.70
C ARG A 288 28.77 0.17 29.42
N HIS A 289 27.69 0.15 28.63
CA HIS A 289 27.61 -0.49 27.33
C HIS A 289 27.94 0.46 26.17
N GLY A 290 28.35 1.69 26.46
CA GLY A 290 28.84 2.66 25.46
C GLY A 290 27.80 3.64 24.97
N HIS A 291 26.55 3.56 25.43
CA HIS A 291 25.50 4.50 25.02
C HIS A 291 25.68 5.89 25.64
N THR A 292 25.42 6.90 24.82
CA THR A 292 25.34 8.28 25.28
C THR A 292 23.91 8.59 25.70
N ILE A 293 23.71 9.11 26.91
CA ILE A 293 22.38 9.57 27.37
C ILE A 293 22.28 11.07 27.08
N LEU A 294 21.17 11.51 26.49
CA LEU A 294 20.96 12.93 26.21
C LEU A 294 20.86 13.74 27.52
N ASP A 295 21.69 14.77 27.66
CA ASP A 295 21.69 15.62 28.85
C ASP A 295 20.64 16.74 28.74
N PHE A 296 19.70 16.79 29.69
CA PHE A 296 18.67 17.83 29.80
C PHE A 296 19.00 18.90 30.85
N ASP A 297 20.11 18.77 31.58
CA ASP A 297 20.62 19.74 32.57
C ASP A 297 22.15 19.73 32.54
N THR A 298 22.71 20.45 31.57
CA THR A 298 24.17 20.56 31.34
C THR A 298 24.92 21.22 32.51
N GLU A 299 24.21 21.88 33.43
CA GLU A 299 24.78 22.49 34.64
C GLU A 299 24.91 21.50 35.82
N GLN A 300 24.18 20.38 35.81
CA GLN A 300 24.26 19.33 36.84
C GLN A 300 24.44 17.93 36.25
N PRO A 301 25.66 17.53 35.87
CA PRO A 301 25.93 16.21 35.32
C PRO A 301 25.44 15.07 36.25
N GLY A 302 24.55 14.20 35.76
CA GLY A 302 23.95 13.13 36.57
C GLY A 302 22.93 12.25 35.85
N VAL A 303 21.87 11.81 36.55
CA VAL A 303 20.75 11.07 35.94
C VAL A 303 19.86 12.07 35.22
N GLN A 304 20.04 12.15 33.90
CA GLN A 304 19.37 13.11 33.02
C GLN A 304 18.16 12.47 32.36
N TYR A 305 17.00 12.65 32.97
CA TYR A 305 15.73 12.34 32.35
C TYR A 305 14.96 13.64 32.15
N LEU A 306 14.17 13.69 31.09
CA LEU A 306 13.37 14.87 30.80
C LEU A 306 12.41 15.14 31.97
N ARG A 307 12.45 16.34 32.55
CA ARG A 307 11.48 16.77 33.55
C ARG A 307 10.40 17.61 32.90
N TYR A 308 9.18 17.08 32.89
CA TYR A 308 8.00 17.85 32.56
C TYR A 308 6.96 17.71 33.68
N SER A 309 6.26 18.80 33.98
CA SER A 309 5.16 18.79 34.94
C SER A 309 3.85 18.73 34.18
N PRO A 310 3.15 17.57 34.16
CA PRO A 310 1.77 17.55 33.67
C PRO A 310 0.96 18.55 34.49
N GLY A 311 0.46 19.61 33.86
CA GLY A 311 -0.53 20.47 34.48
C GLY A 311 -1.81 19.66 34.72
N TRP A 312 -2.62 20.04 35.71
CA TRP A 312 -3.73 19.17 36.14
C TRP A 312 -5.02 19.36 35.32
N ALA A 313 -5.21 20.54 34.71
CA ALA A 313 -6.39 20.88 33.91
C ALA A 313 -5.95 21.29 32.49
N ASP A 314 -6.68 20.82 31.49
CA ASP A 314 -6.56 21.13 30.06
C ASP A 314 -5.28 20.69 29.33
N HIS A 315 -4.33 20.02 29.99
CA HIS A 315 -3.08 19.54 29.37
C HIS A 315 -3.15 18.04 29.04
N HIS A 316 -3.75 17.69 27.90
CA HIS A 316 -3.80 16.33 27.37
C HIS A 316 -2.41 15.82 26.92
N ILE A 317 -2.26 14.52 26.68
CA ILE A 317 -1.00 13.90 26.23
C ILE A 317 -0.37 14.59 25.01
N PRO A 318 -1.13 14.95 23.96
CA PRO A 318 -0.59 15.71 22.82
C PRO A 318 0.15 16.99 23.23
N TRP A 319 -0.46 17.79 24.11
CA TRP A 319 0.14 19.05 24.59
C TRP A 319 1.48 18.80 25.31
N MET A 320 1.56 17.73 26.10
CA MET A 320 2.81 17.35 26.78
C MET A 320 3.88 16.92 25.77
N ALA A 321 3.49 16.21 24.71
CA ALA A 321 4.41 15.87 23.63
C ALA A 321 5.02 17.12 22.98
N GLY A 322 4.24 18.20 22.79
CA GLY A 322 4.78 19.51 22.36
C GLY A 322 5.91 20.02 23.25
N LYS A 323 5.73 19.96 24.58
CA LYS A 323 6.77 20.39 25.53
C LYS A 323 7.98 19.45 25.56
N VAL A 324 7.76 18.15 25.39
CA VAL A 324 8.83 17.16 25.28
C VAL A 324 9.65 17.34 24.01
N ASN A 325 8.99 17.61 22.87
CA ASN A 325 9.63 17.93 21.59
C ASN A 325 10.60 19.10 21.73
N ASP A 326 10.15 20.21 22.33
CA ASP A 326 10.99 21.39 22.51
C ASP A 326 12.20 21.11 23.39
N ALA A 327 11.98 20.39 24.49
CA ALA A 327 13.04 20.06 25.43
C ALA A 327 14.10 19.12 24.82
N ILE A 328 13.69 18.12 24.03
CA ILE A 328 14.64 17.24 23.32
C ILE A 328 15.47 18.05 22.34
N LYS A 329 14.84 18.91 21.52
CA LYS A 329 15.55 19.74 20.54
C LYS A 329 16.53 20.71 21.20
N GLN A 330 16.11 21.34 22.30
CA GLN A 330 16.98 22.21 23.06
C GLN A 330 18.18 21.43 23.62
N ALA A 331 17.93 20.28 24.26
CA ALA A 331 18.98 19.42 24.80
C ALA A 331 19.95 18.94 23.72
N LEU A 332 19.47 18.54 22.54
CA LEU A 332 20.34 18.16 21.41
C LEU A 332 21.31 19.29 21.05
N VAL A 333 20.81 20.51 20.90
CA VAL A 333 21.65 21.68 20.58
C VAL A 333 22.63 22.00 21.70
N GLU A 334 22.19 21.96 22.96
CA GLU A 334 23.04 22.22 24.13
C GLU A 334 24.17 21.18 24.28
N ASN A 335 23.93 19.95 23.84
CA ASN A 335 24.94 18.88 23.80
C ASN A 335 25.78 18.87 22.51
N GLY A 336 25.58 19.84 21.62
CA GLY A 336 26.37 19.99 20.38
C GLY A 336 25.91 19.12 19.21
N TYR A 337 24.74 18.49 19.30
CA TYR A 337 24.11 17.77 18.20
C TYR A 337 23.36 18.69 17.25
N SER A 338 23.06 18.17 16.05
CA SER A 338 22.08 18.78 15.16
C SER A 338 20.69 18.74 15.82
N PRO A 339 19.83 19.75 15.66
CA PRO A 339 18.44 19.67 16.12
C PRO A 339 17.63 18.58 15.39
N ASN A 340 18.18 18.00 14.33
CA ASN A 340 17.59 16.89 13.57
C ASN A 340 18.36 15.57 13.76
N GLN A 341 19.17 15.46 14.81
CA GLN A 341 19.89 14.23 15.17
C GLN A 341 18.90 13.07 15.41
N THR A 342 19.22 11.90 14.90
CA THR A 342 18.50 10.65 15.23
C THR A 342 18.76 10.30 16.69
N VAL A 343 17.71 9.88 17.40
CA VAL A 343 17.75 9.50 18.82
C VAL A 343 17.05 8.16 19.05
N ASP A 344 17.48 7.46 20.09
CA ASP A 344 16.74 6.33 20.65
C ASP A 344 15.96 6.79 21.85
N ILE A 345 14.81 6.18 22.12
CA ILE A 345 13.96 6.58 23.22
C ILE A 345 13.62 5.38 24.10
N VAL A 346 13.95 5.50 25.39
CA VAL A 346 13.48 4.58 26.43
C VAL A 346 12.46 5.28 27.30
N THR A 347 11.26 4.71 27.37
CA THR A 347 10.13 5.31 28.07
C THR A 347 9.62 4.43 29.19
N HIS A 348 8.92 5.06 30.13
CA HIS A 348 8.14 4.35 31.14
C HIS A 348 6.73 4.90 31.23
N SER A 349 5.76 4.01 31.33
CA SER A 349 4.37 4.34 31.64
C SER A 349 3.79 5.36 30.63
N MET A 350 3.16 6.44 31.09
CA MET A 350 2.66 7.54 30.25
C MET A 350 3.71 8.14 29.31
N GLY A 351 5.00 8.07 29.67
CA GLY A 351 6.09 8.56 28.81
C GLY A 351 6.13 7.87 27.46
N GLY A 352 5.70 6.61 27.37
CA GLY A 352 5.60 5.88 26.11
C GLY A 352 4.53 6.43 25.19
N LEU A 353 3.38 6.85 25.72
CA LEU A 353 2.34 7.51 24.93
C LEU A 353 2.78 8.88 24.41
N VAL A 354 3.56 9.62 25.20
CA VAL A 354 4.16 10.89 24.79
C VAL A 354 5.13 10.66 23.63
N ALA A 355 6.05 9.71 23.76
CA ALA A 355 7.04 9.41 22.72
C ALA A 355 6.40 8.85 21.45
N ARG A 356 5.40 7.97 21.60
CA ARG A 356 4.62 7.44 20.49
C ARG A 356 3.92 8.57 19.73
N PHE A 357 3.34 9.54 20.43
CA PHE A 357 2.73 10.71 19.81
C PHE A 357 3.76 11.52 18.99
N LEU A 358 4.98 11.70 19.50
CA LEU A 358 6.07 12.33 18.74
C LEU A 358 6.36 11.56 17.46
N ALA A 359 6.59 10.24 17.57
CA ALA A 359 6.91 9.37 16.43
C ALA A 359 5.87 9.43 15.30
N GLU A 360 4.58 9.44 15.65
CA GLU A 360 3.48 9.24 14.71
C GLU A 360 2.86 10.54 14.20
N HIS A 361 3.04 11.67 14.89
CA HIS A 361 2.37 12.93 14.56
C HIS A 361 3.30 14.14 14.36
N PRO A 362 4.35 14.04 13.53
CA PRO A 362 5.13 15.22 13.14
C PRO A 362 4.25 16.24 12.41
N GLY A 363 4.36 17.50 12.78
CA GLY A 363 3.54 18.59 12.26
C GLY A 363 2.20 18.78 12.98
N ALA A 364 1.93 18.01 14.05
CA ALA A 364 0.76 18.24 14.87
C ALA A 364 0.86 19.57 15.64
N ASP A 365 -0.28 20.23 15.69
CA ASP A 365 -0.56 21.45 16.43
C ASP A 365 -1.50 21.06 17.58
N VAL A 366 -1.05 21.25 18.83
CA VAL A 366 -1.60 20.59 20.03
C VAL A 366 -1.95 21.58 21.14
N ASP A 367 -2.10 22.87 20.82
CA ASP A 367 -2.49 23.90 21.78
C ASP A 367 -3.82 23.63 22.48
N ARG A 368 -4.75 22.92 21.81
CA ARG A 368 -6.15 22.81 22.21
C ARG A 368 -6.69 21.40 22.07
N TRP A 369 -7.69 21.11 22.89
CA TRP A 369 -8.42 19.84 22.90
C TRP A 369 -9.89 20.01 22.53
N ASN A 370 -10.38 19.16 21.62
CA ASN A 370 -11.76 19.14 21.18
C ASN A 370 -12.59 18.15 22.01
N ASN A 371 -13.25 18.68 23.04
CA ASN A 371 -14.16 17.91 23.90
C ASN A 371 -15.38 17.32 23.17
N SER A 372 -15.70 17.76 21.96
CA SER A 372 -16.82 17.23 21.17
C SER A 372 -16.44 16.10 20.22
N TRP A 373 -15.15 15.97 19.85
CA TRP A 373 -14.67 14.91 18.94
C TRP A 373 -15.00 13.51 19.48
N GLN A 374 -15.41 12.60 18.61
CA GLN A 374 -15.65 11.19 18.90
C GLN A 374 -14.90 10.29 17.91
N PRO A 375 -14.58 9.03 18.30
CA PRO A 375 -14.01 8.06 17.37
C PRO A 375 -14.87 7.93 16.10
N GLY A 376 -14.24 8.12 14.94
CA GLY A 376 -14.90 8.12 13.62
C GLY A 376 -15.22 9.52 13.06
N ASP A 377 -15.10 10.57 13.86
CA ASP A 377 -15.16 11.95 13.36
C ASP A 377 -13.94 12.27 12.48
N THR A 378 -14.11 13.18 11.52
CA THR A 378 -12.98 13.66 10.70
C THR A 378 -11.98 14.45 11.54
N GLY A 379 -10.68 14.22 11.32
CA GLY A 379 -9.61 14.90 12.05
C GLY A 379 -9.32 14.26 13.40
N THR A 380 -8.71 15.02 14.30
CA THR A 380 -8.19 14.53 15.59
C THR A 380 -8.76 15.32 16.76
N PRO A 381 -8.72 14.78 17.99
CA PRO A 381 -9.15 15.52 19.17
C PRO A 381 -8.18 16.64 19.58
N TRP A 382 -6.92 16.63 19.13
CA TRP A 382 -5.98 17.75 19.26
C TRP A 382 -6.00 18.65 18.02
N HIS A 383 -5.79 19.95 18.23
CA HIS A 383 -5.68 21.01 17.22
C HIS A 383 -5.03 22.24 17.88
N GLY A 384 -4.72 23.29 17.11
CA GLY A 384 -4.34 24.57 17.74
C GLY A 384 -4.38 25.78 16.83
N ASP A 385 -3.38 26.65 16.96
CA ASP A 385 -3.39 28.02 16.44
C ASP A 385 -2.90 28.18 15.00
N GLY A 386 -2.43 27.10 14.37
CA GLY A 386 -1.89 27.05 13.02
C GLY A 386 -0.37 26.95 12.94
N ASP A 387 0.35 27.00 14.07
CA ASP A 387 1.80 26.76 14.14
C ASP A 387 2.09 25.37 14.76
N PRO A 388 2.73 24.43 14.03
CA PRO A 388 2.97 23.09 14.56
C PRO A 388 3.91 23.04 15.77
N ASP A 389 3.47 22.41 16.86
CA ASP A 389 4.28 22.16 18.06
C ASP A 389 5.21 20.96 17.90
N ILE A 390 4.81 19.95 17.12
CA ILE A 390 5.57 18.70 16.96
C ILE A 390 6.43 18.77 15.71
N SER A 391 7.72 18.59 15.87
CA SER A 391 8.69 18.59 14.77
C SER A 391 9.61 17.37 14.75
N ILE A 392 9.84 16.75 15.91
CA ILE A 392 10.38 15.39 16.00
C ILE A 392 9.31 14.43 15.49
N GLY A 393 9.74 13.41 14.75
CA GLY A 393 8.86 12.33 14.28
C GLY A 393 9.65 11.08 13.96
N GLY A 394 8.98 10.07 13.39
CA GLY A 394 9.61 8.79 13.09
C GLY A 394 10.82 8.87 12.13
N ARG A 395 11.11 10.01 11.51
CA ARG A 395 12.35 10.20 10.74
C ARG A 395 13.59 10.48 11.61
N GLN A 396 13.39 10.75 12.88
CA GLN A 396 14.41 11.16 13.86
C GLN A 396 14.44 10.23 15.09
N ILE A 397 13.52 9.28 15.17
CA ILE A 397 13.46 8.28 16.25
C ILE A 397 13.79 6.96 15.58
N ASP A 398 14.86 6.30 16.01
CA ASP A 398 15.19 4.96 15.52
C ASP A 398 14.44 3.92 16.34
N ASP A 399 14.85 3.74 17.59
CA ASP A 399 14.20 2.82 18.52
C ASP A 399 13.29 3.52 19.52
N LEU A 400 12.14 2.90 19.80
CA LEU A 400 11.22 3.32 20.86
C LEU A 400 10.85 2.16 21.78
N PHE A 401 11.46 2.13 22.97
CA PHE A 401 11.16 1.19 24.04
C PHE A 401 10.02 1.68 24.92
N MET A 402 8.92 0.91 24.92
CA MET A 402 7.67 1.23 25.61
C MET A 402 7.51 0.34 26.85
N VAL A 403 8.14 0.72 27.96
CA VAL A 403 8.11 -0.06 29.21
C VAL A 403 6.86 0.27 30.02
N GLY A 404 5.98 -0.71 30.23
CA GLY A 404 4.73 -0.55 30.97
C GLY A 404 3.80 0.51 30.37
N THR A 405 3.92 0.78 29.07
CA THR A 405 3.10 1.78 28.37
C THR A 405 1.67 1.27 28.17
N MET A 406 0.70 2.18 28.18
CA MET A 406 -0.72 1.85 28.11
C MET A 406 -1.29 2.22 26.73
N ASN A 407 -0.74 1.63 25.66
CA ASN A 407 -1.23 1.82 24.29
C ASN A 407 -2.67 1.33 24.13
N HIS A 408 -3.03 0.26 24.83
CA HIS A 408 -4.41 -0.23 24.89
C HIS A 408 -5.22 0.39 26.03
N GLY A 409 -4.58 1.19 26.87
CA GLY A 409 -5.18 1.87 28.02
C GLY A 409 -5.19 1.04 29.31
N VAL A 410 -5.77 1.64 30.35
CA VAL A 410 -5.96 1.04 31.67
C VAL A 410 -7.45 0.89 32.03
N PRO A 411 -7.82 -0.05 32.90
CA PRO A 411 -9.20 -0.19 33.36
C PRO A 411 -9.65 1.06 34.13
N PRO A 412 -10.90 1.55 33.92
CA PRO A 412 -11.41 2.68 34.67
C PRO A 412 -11.64 2.32 36.15
N ASN A 413 -11.54 3.31 37.04
CA ASN A 413 -11.91 3.20 38.46
C ASN A 413 -11.19 2.10 39.25
N LEU A 414 -9.87 1.97 39.05
CA LEU A 414 -9.03 1.09 39.88
C LEU A 414 -9.22 1.36 41.37
N ASN A 415 -9.31 0.29 42.16
CA ASN A 415 -9.62 0.35 43.58
C ASN A 415 -8.50 1.06 44.37
N GLN A 416 -8.81 2.18 45.02
CA GLN A 416 -7.83 2.98 45.77
C GLN A 416 -7.21 2.24 46.96
N THR A 417 -7.95 1.34 47.61
CA THR A 417 -7.42 0.52 48.72
C THR A 417 -6.37 -0.46 48.21
N PHE A 418 -6.57 -0.95 46.98
CA PHE A 418 -5.61 -1.83 46.31
C PHE A 418 -4.35 -1.07 45.88
N LEU A 419 -4.50 0.09 45.23
CA LEU A 419 -3.36 0.94 44.85
C LEU A 419 -2.47 1.28 46.05
N LYS A 420 -3.07 1.60 47.21
CA LYS A 420 -2.34 1.83 48.46
C LYS A 420 -1.54 0.62 48.94
N ARG A 421 -1.99 -0.61 48.69
CA ARG A 421 -1.28 -1.84 49.07
C ARG A 421 0.01 -2.04 48.27
N LEU A 422 0.06 -1.51 47.06
CA LEU A 422 1.22 -1.52 46.16
C LEU A 422 2.07 -0.23 46.26
N ASP A 423 1.87 0.59 47.31
CA ASP A 423 2.51 1.89 47.50
C ASP A 423 2.26 2.89 46.33
N TYR A 424 1.15 2.74 45.61
CA TYR A 424 0.73 3.69 44.57
C TYR A 424 -0.09 4.86 45.15
N ILE A 425 0.14 6.05 44.59
CA ILE A 425 -0.62 7.27 44.90
C ILE A 425 -2.03 7.15 44.27
N PRO A 426 -3.10 7.61 44.93
CA PRO A 426 -4.44 7.64 44.34
C PRO A 426 -4.46 8.37 42.98
N LEU A 427 -5.06 7.74 41.98
CA LEU A 427 -5.15 8.29 40.62
C LEU A 427 -6.24 9.37 40.52
N PRO A 428 -5.93 10.58 40.04
CA PRO A 428 -6.89 11.65 39.83
C PRO A 428 -7.67 11.43 38.53
N TRP A 429 -8.71 10.60 38.56
CA TRP A 429 -9.52 10.26 37.36
C TRP A 429 -10.13 11.46 36.62
N TRP A 430 -10.20 12.62 37.26
CA TRP A 430 -10.67 13.87 36.66
C TRP A 430 -9.62 14.58 35.80
N ALA A 431 -8.33 14.25 35.94
CA ALA A 431 -7.26 14.91 35.21
C ALA A 431 -7.21 14.42 33.76
N CYS A 432 -6.95 15.33 32.82
CA CYS A 432 -6.98 15.08 31.37
C CYS A 432 -6.13 13.88 30.96
N GLN A 433 -4.92 13.74 31.52
CA GLN A 433 -4.02 12.63 31.18
C GLN A 433 -4.56 11.27 31.64
N MET A 434 -5.29 11.20 32.76
CA MET A 434 -5.93 9.94 33.18
C MET A 434 -7.01 9.59 32.18
N GLN A 435 -7.79 10.58 31.72
CA GLN A 435 -8.84 10.36 30.73
C GLN A 435 -8.28 9.93 29.38
N ASP A 436 -7.07 10.37 29.01
CA ASP A 436 -6.40 9.93 27.79
C ASP A 436 -5.89 8.48 27.90
N MET A 437 -5.58 7.99 29.09
CA MET A 437 -5.00 6.65 29.29
C MET A 437 -6.02 5.54 29.58
N VAL A 438 -7.30 5.85 29.79
CA VAL A 438 -8.31 4.80 30.03
C VAL A 438 -8.70 4.10 28.73
N TYR A 439 -9.17 2.85 28.87
CA TYR A 439 -9.72 2.09 27.74
C TYR A 439 -10.67 2.92 26.87
N ARG A 440 -10.42 2.88 25.55
CA ARG A 440 -11.23 3.55 24.51
C ARG A 440 -11.36 5.05 24.72
N SER A 441 -10.36 5.68 25.32
CA SER A 441 -10.30 7.13 25.37
C SER A 441 -10.23 7.70 23.96
N LYS A 442 -10.63 8.96 23.82
CA LYS A 442 -10.53 9.66 22.53
C LYS A 442 -9.10 9.69 22.01
N PHE A 443 -8.14 9.87 22.91
CA PHE A 443 -6.73 9.89 22.58
C PHE A 443 -6.28 8.55 21.99
N LEU A 444 -6.51 7.43 22.68
CA LEU A 444 -6.07 6.11 22.22
C LEU A 444 -6.79 5.69 20.94
N GLU A 445 -8.09 5.99 20.80
CA GLU A 445 -8.83 5.71 19.57
C GLU A 445 -8.33 6.55 18.39
N ALA A 446 -7.88 7.80 18.63
CA ALA A 446 -7.27 8.64 17.60
C ALA A 446 -5.84 8.18 17.21
N MET A 447 -5.07 7.65 18.17
CA MET A 447 -3.75 7.06 17.92
C MET A 447 -3.84 5.71 17.19
N GLY A 448 -4.89 4.92 17.46
CA GLY A 448 -4.99 3.54 16.98
C GLY A 448 -3.96 2.61 17.60
N TYR A 449 -3.83 1.40 17.06
CA TYR A 449 -2.99 0.32 17.62
C TYR A 449 -1.82 -0.09 16.72
N ARG A 450 -1.66 0.53 15.55
CA ARG A 450 -0.52 0.31 14.66
C ARG A 450 0.47 1.47 14.80
N GLY A 451 1.75 1.14 14.93
CA GLY A 451 2.84 2.13 14.96
C GLY A 451 3.22 2.67 13.57
N SER A 452 4.20 3.56 13.53
CA SER A 452 4.82 4.07 12.30
C SER A 452 5.82 3.07 11.72
N ASP A 453 5.80 2.83 10.40
CA ASP A 453 6.80 1.94 9.75
C ASP A 453 8.22 2.58 9.66
N LEU A 454 8.42 3.75 10.27
CA LEU A 454 9.69 4.49 10.32
C LEU A 454 10.41 4.41 11.67
N VAL A 455 9.85 3.71 12.65
CA VAL A 455 10.41 3.55 14.01
C VAL A 455 10.36 2.07 14.36
N ASP A 456 11.39 1.55 15.03
CA ASP A 456 11.31 0.22 15.62
C ASP A 456 10.73 0.30 17.05
N TYR A 457 9.61 -0.39 17.26
CA TYR A 457 8.85 -0.30 18.51
C TYR A 457 9.08 -1.57 19.33
N TYR A 458 9.56 -1.38 20.56
CA TYR A 458 9.78 -2.48 21.50
C TYR A 458 8.77 -2.40 22.65
N ALA A 459 7.73 -3.23 22.60
CA ALA A 459 6.71 -3.28 23.63
C ALA A 459 7.17 -4.16 24.80
N ILE A 460 7.23 -3.59 26.02
CA ILE A 460 7.73 -4.30 27.20
C ILE A 460 6.72 -4.22 28.33
N GLY A 461 6.22 -5.37 28.75
CA GLY A 461 5.22 -5.52 29.81
C GLY A 461 5.71 -6.34 31.00
N SER A 462 4.92 -6.36 32.06
CA SER A 462 5.13 -7.29 33.17
C SER A 462 3.83 -7.84 33.71
N ASP A 463 3.86 -9.11 34.11
CA ASP A 463 2.74 -9.83 34.69
C ASP A 463 3.11 -10.29 36.11
N ILE A 464 2.49 -9.66 37.11
CA ILE A 464 2.66 -10.03 38.53
C ILE A 464 1.68 -11.12 39.01
N GLY A 465 0.92 -11.73 38.08
CA GLY A 465 -0.08 -12.76 38.36
C GLY A 465 -1.33 -12.25 39.10
N PHE A 466 -1.45 -10.94 39.31
CA PHE A 466 -2.56 -10.34 40.03
C PHE A 466 -3.63 -9.82 39.07
N ARG A 467 -4.89 -10.18 39.28
CA ARG A 467 -5.97 -9.76 38.38
C ARG A 467 -6.54 -8.39 38.73
N ILE A 468 -6.35 -7.43 37.84
CA ILE A 468 -7.06 -6.14 37.82
C ILE A 468 -7.93 -6.07 36.56
N GLY A 469 -9.21 -6.39 36.73
CA GLY A 469 -10.08 -6.68 35.59
C GLY A 469 -9.78 -8.06 34.99
N GLU A 470 -10.29 -8.30 33.78
CA GLU A 470 -10.04 -9.54 33.06
C GLU A 470 -8.64 -9.51 32.41
N PRO A 471 -7.90 -10.64 32.47
CA PRO A 471 -6.69 -10.82 31.67
C PRO A 471 -6.94 -10.49 30.20
N ARG A 472 -5.95 -9.89 29.55
CA ARG A 472 -6.03 -9.41 28.18
C ARG A 472 -5.00 -10.13 27.33
N ASP A 473 -5.41 -10.46 26.12
CA ASP A 473 -4.62 -11.00 25.02
C ASP A 473 -4.77 -9.98 23.88
N PHE A 474 -3.92 -8.96 23.90
CA PHE A 474 -3.92 -7.86 22.94
C PHE A 474 -3.11 -8.21 21.68
N ASP A 475 -2.13 -9.10 21.76
CA ASP A 475 -1.34 -9.54 20.60
C ASP A 475 -2.01 -10.66 19.79
N GLY A 476 -2.99 -11.35 20.37
CA GLY A 476 -3.80 -12.37 19.72
C GLY A 476 -3.10 -13.73 19.64
N ASP A 477 -2.08 -13.97 20.47
CA ASP A 477 -1.32 -15.23 20.48
C ASP A 477 -2.06 -16.38 21.23
N GLY A 478 -3.17 -16.06 21.92
CA GLY A 478 -3.99 -16.97 22.69
C GLY A 478 -3.62 -17.08 24.17
N VAL A 479 -2.64 -16.31 24.66
CA VAL A 479 -2.13 -16.31 26.03
C VAL A 479 -2.44 -14.98 26.70
N ALA A 480 -3.59 -14.89 27.37
CA ALA A 480 -3.95 -13.68 28.10
C ALA A 480 -3.12 -13.48 29.39
N HIS A 481 -2.53 -12.30 29.55
CA HIS A 481 -1.78 -11.91 30.73
C HIS A 481 -2.57 -10.99 31.67
N THR A 482 -2.11 -10.86 32.92
CA THR A 482 -2.76 -10.01 33.92
C THR A 482 -2.30 -8.54 33.84
N THR A 483 -1.50 -8.07 34.79
CA THR A 483 -1.06 -6.67 34.91
C THR A 483 0.23 -6.59 35.70
N ASP A 484 0.92 -5.46 35.60
CA ASP A 484 2.05 -5.06 36.46
C ASP A 484 1.61 -4.36 37.77
N GLY A 485 0.31 -4.39 38.07
CA GLY A 485 -0.31 -3.74 39.23
C GLY A 485 -0.95 -2.38 38.92
N LEU A 486 -0.75 -1.83 37.72
CA LEU A 486 -1.41 -0.61 37.25
C LEU A 486 -1.93 -0.76 35.81
N VAL A 487 -1.10 -1.32 34.93
CA VAL A 487 -1.30 -1.41 33.49
C VAL A 487 -1.44 -2.90 33.11
N PRO A 488 -2.39 -3.28 32.25
CA PRO A 488 -2.43 -4.65 31.73
C PRO A 488 -1.09 -5.01 31.08
N ALA A 489 -0.60 -6.24 31.31
CA ALA A 489 0.77 -6.61 30.95
C ALA A 489 1.06 -6.42 29.46
N GLU A 490 0.10 -6.74 28.59
CA GLU A 490 0.23 -6.60 27.13
C GLU A 490 -0.20 -5.22 26.60
N SER A 491 -0.66 -4.30 27.44
CA SER A 491 -1.06 -2.96 27.00
C SER A 491 0.04 -2.16 26.26
N PRO A 492 1.35 -2.43 26.41
CA PRO A 492 2.37 -1.80 25.58
C PRO A 492 2.35 -2.23 24.10
N TYR A 493 1.71 -3.36 23.76
CA TYR A 493 1.76 -3.93 22.41
C TYR A 493 1.18 -2.98 21.34
N LEU A 494 1.82 -2.97 20.17
CA LEU A 494 1.32 -2.38 18.93
C LEU A 494 1.31 -3.46 17.85
N GLU A 495 0.34 -3.41 16.94
CA GLU A 495 0.16 -4.40 15.88
C GLU A 495 1.44 -4.60 15.06
N GLY A 496 1.99 -5.82 15.09
CA GLY A 496 3.18 -6.20 14.35
C GLY A 496 4.52 -5.92 15.05
N SER A 497 4.50 -5.25 16.20
CA SER A 497 5.70 -4.99 17.01
C SER A 497 6.03 -6.16 17.93
N PRO A 498 7.31 -6.41 18.25
CA PRO A 498 7.69 -7.40 19.26
C PRO A 498 7.13 -7.05 20.64
N LEU A 499 6.61 -8.07 21.35
CA LEU A 499 6.16 -7.98 22.74
C LEU A 499 7.05 -8.82 23.64
N TYR A 500 7.59 -8.20 24.68
CA TYR A 500 8.37 -8.86 25.73
C TYR A 500 7.64 -8.75 27.08
N ILE A 501 7.22 -9.88 27.64
CA ILE A 501 6.56 -9.95 28.95
C ILE A 501 7.50 -10.60 29.97
N VAL A 502 7.76 -9.87 31.07
CA VAL A 502 8.41 -10.43 32.26
C VAL A 502 7.35 -10.92 33.23
N THR A 503 7.45 -12.17 33.69
CA THR A 503 6.56 -12.72 34.72
C THR A 503 7.28 -12.76 36.06
N GLY A 504 6.61 -12.36 37.14
CA GLY A 504 7.24 -12.29 38.46
C GLY A 504 6.31 -11.89 39.58
N GLU A 505 6.88 -11.36 40.66
CA GLU A 505 6.12 -10.86 41.81
C GLU A 505 6.30 -9.34 41.93
N ALA A 506 5.34 -8.67 42.56
CA ALA A 506 5.47 -7.27 42.93
C ALA A 506 6.38 -7.10 44.16
N ARG A 507 6.93 -5.91 44.36
CA ARG A 507 7.64 -5.60 45.61
C ARG A 507 6.78 -5.86 46.85
N PRO A 508 7.40 -6.32 47.96
CA PRO A 508 8.85 -6.48 48.16
C PRO A 508 9.43 -7.81 47.67
N ASP A 509 8.59 -8.74 47.22
CA ASP A 509 8.99 -10.13 46.96
C ASP A 509 9.56 -10.33 45.54
N GLY A 510 9.29 -9.40 44.62
CA GLY A 510 9.90 -9.34 43.29
C GLY A 510 10.09 -7.92 42.75
N ASP A 511 10.34 -7.82 41.45
CA ASP A 511 10.66 -6.59 40.71
C ASP A 511 9.84 -6.43 39.41
N ALA A 512 8.73 -7.15 39.28
CA ALA A 512 7.87 -7.12 38.10
C ALA A 512 6.71 -6.12 38.21
N ASP A 513 6.60 -5.36 39.32
CA ASP A 513 5.60 -4.28 39.43
C ASP A 513 5.92 -3.08 38.52
N HIS A 514 4.88 -2.32 38.16
CA HIS A 514 4.96 -1.17 37.25
C HIS A 514 6.12 -0.23 37.56
N ASN A 515 6.36 0.09 38.83
CA ASN A 515 7.43 1.02 39.22
C ASN A 515 8.82 0.36 39.25
N SER A 516 8.91 -0.96 39.34
CA SER A 516 10.17 -1.71 39.41
C SER A 516 10.76 -1.99 38.02
N GLN A 517 9.92 -2.06 36.99
CA GLN A 517 10.28 -2.37 35.61
C GLN A 517 11.52 -1.62 35.12
N ILE A 518 11.51 -0.29 35.23
CA ILE A 518 12.63 0.56 34.80
C ILE A 518 13.60 0.88 35.94
N ALA A 519 13.21 0.61 37.19
CA ALA A 519 14.01 0.95 38.36
C ALA A 519 15.08 -0.09 38.66
N ILE A 520 14.68 -1.36 38.70
CA ILE A 520 15.49 -2.43 39.29
C ILE A 520 15.43 -3.75 38.52
N ASN A 521 14.44 -3.97 37.65
CA ASN A 521 14.28 -5.23 36.92
C ASN A 521 15.43 -5.43 35.93
N ASP A 522 16.30 -6.42 36.16
CA ASP A 522 17.50 -6.63 35.33
C ASP A 522 17.14 -7.17 33.94
N ASP A 523 16.14 -8.04 33.84
CA ASP A 523 15.73 -8.66 32.57
C ASP A 523 15.24 -7.60 31.57
N ILE A 524 14.41 -6.65 32.02
CA ILE A 524 13.99 -5.51 31.19
C ILE A 524 15.18 -4.66 30.76
N HIS A 525 16.11 -4.35 31.67
CA HIS A 525 17.29 -3.57 31.32
C HIS A 525 18.18 -4.29 30.29
N GLN A 526 18.40 -5.59 30.44
CA GLN A 526 19.17 -6.38 29.48
C GLN A 526 18.47 -6.48 28.13
N TYR A 527 17.14 -6.55 28.12
CA TYR A 527 16.36 -6.51 26.90
C TYR A 527 16.55 -5.18 26.16
N VAL A 528 16.43 -4.05 26.84
CA VAL A 528 16.67 -2.72 26.25
C VAL A 528 18.10 -2.60 25.70
N ILE A 529 19.12 -2.95 26.49
CA ILE A 529 20.53 -2.84 26.09
C ILE A 529 20.86 -3.73 24.87
N ARG A 530 20.22 -4.89 24.75
CA ARG A 530 20.47 -5.82 23.64
C ARG A 530 19.94 -5.29 22.31
N HIS A 531 18.86 -4.51 22.33
CA HIS A 531 18.17 -4.11 21.10
C HIS A 531 18.52 -2.68 20.66
N LEU A 532 19.26 -1.91 21.47
CA LEU A 532 19.84 -0.61 21.09
C LEU A 532 21.18 -0.72 20.31
N ALA A 533 21.61 -1.93 19.89
CA ALA A 533 23.00 -2.18 19.51
C ALA A 533 23.23 -3.26 18.44
#